data_AF-A0A3Q9RKI2-F1
#
_entry.id   AF-A0A3Q9RKI2-F1
#
_cell.length_a   1.000
_cell.length_b   1.000
_cell.length_c   1.000
_cell.angle_alpha   90.00
_cell.angle_beta   90.00
_cell.angle_gamma   90.00
#
_symmetry.space_group_name_H-M   'P 1'
#
loop_
_entity.id
_entity.type
_entity.pdbx_description
1 polymer ?
#
loop_
_entity_poly.entity_id
_entity_poly.type
_entity_poly.pdbx_seq_one_letter_code
_entity_poly.pdbx_strand_id
1 'polypeptide(L)'
;MSVCNEKRVELLAIQKESGQFFLHIRLLLDQEIELVWEVDETTANSLQARAKFETGAKYYLSFYHSWDALKKKKVSCITRTYLGKSNKKFFSCSKEYSQNLNLLKPIQQIKQLHALPFLSSPHSLKQDKEITSKQKTTYIPFLSPKLAWMAVFIMSLFAFLGLNETKPVKAEALNNKIVVTAASVIPEEKESIQQPAIKLKKSMNYTVPRGYVALTFDDGPSKYSKKIVNILKKYKVGGTFFYIGTNVKNRPEDVKYTKRNGFSIGSHSMNHPKFTSLSYQKQEKELTQANTIIEKITKEPVTLFRPPYGAKNLNTSKLTKKYSQKMVIWSIDTRDWESRNAKKILTVVKSSKTSGSIILLHESSAVVEALPDIIKHLQKEDLKIVNLQ
;
A
#
# COMPACT_ATOMS: atom_id res chain seq x y z
N MET A 1 -11.69 19.81 9.38
CA MET A 1 -11.41 18.52 8.68
C MET A 1 -10.13 18.73 7.89
N SER A 2 -9.20 17.76 7.85
CA SER A 2 -7.98 17.91 7.04
C SER A 2 -8.19 17.27 5.67
N VAL A 3 -8.22 18.09 4.61
CA VAL A 3 -8.21 17.59 3.24
C VAL A 3 -6.80 17.10 2.95
N CYS A 4 -6.65 15.78 2.79
CA CYS A 4 -5.37 15.18 2.45
C CYS A 4 -5.09 15.41 0.96
N ASN A 5 -4.39 16.50 0.62
CA ASN A 5 -3.97 16.78 -0.75
C ASN A 5 -3.07 15.64 -1.26
N GLU A 6 -3.65 14.71 -2.02
CA GLU A 6 -2.90 13.66 -2.69
C GLU A 6 -2.05 14.28 -3.79
N LYS A 7 -0.74 14.29 -3.60
CA LYS A 7 0.23 14.68 -4.63
C LYS A 7 0.01 13.87 -5.91
N ARG A 8 -0.17 14.55 -7.05
CA ARG A 8 -0.51 13.95 -8.36
C ARG A 8 0.23 14.67 -9.50
N VAL A 9 0.51 13.93 -10.58
CA VAL A 9 0.88 14.48 -11.91
C VAL A 9 -0.27 14.15 -12.84
N GLU A 10 -1.03 15.15 -13.26
CA GLU A 10 -1.98 15.05 -14.37
C GLU A 10 -1.24 15.39 -15.68
N LEU A 11 -1.41 14.57 -16.72
CA LEU A 11 -0.87 14.81 -18.06
C LEU A 11 -1.96 15.47 -18.90
N LEU A 12 -1.69 16.71 -19.33
CA LEU A 12 -2.62 17.55 -20.08
C LEU A 12 -2.46 17.34 -21.59
N ALA A 13 -1.21 17.30 -22.07
CA ALA A 13 -0.88 17.09 -23.48
C ALA A 13 0.53 16.49 -23.66
N ILE A 14 0.83 16.05 -24.89
CA ILE A 14 2.18 15.67 -25.33
C ILE A 14 2.44 16.43 -26.63
N GLN A 15 3.48 17.26 -26.65
CA GLN A 15 3.87 18.12 -27.78
C GLN A 15 5.24 17.69 -28.31
N LYS A 16 5.52 18.02 -29.58
CA LYS A 16 6.84 17.91 -30.20
C LYS A 16 7.21 19.28 -30.78
N GLU A 17 8.29 19.89 -30.30
CA GLU A 17 8.79 21.18 -30.79
C GLU A 17 10.29 21.05 -31.08
N SER A 18 10.75 21.61 -32.21
CA SER A 18 12.16 21.56 -32.65
C SER A 18 12.82 20.16 -32.67
N GLY A 19 12.03 19.09 -32.67
CA GLY A 19 12.49 17.70 -32.59
C GLY A 19 12.42 17.09 -31.18
N GLN A 20 12.47 17.90 -30.12
CA GLN A 20 12.30 17.49 -28.72
C GLN A 20 10.83 17.19 -28.40
N PHE A 21 10.58 16.39 -27.36
CA PHE A 21 9.23 16.07 -26.88
C PHE A 21 8.98 16.60 -25.48
N PHE A 22 7.78 17.13 -25.29
CA PHE A 22 7.39 17.84 -24.08
C PHE A 22 6.06 17.29 -23.55
N LEU A 23 6.04 16.89 -22.28
CA LEU A 23 4.81 16.58 -21.55
C LEU A 23 4.31 17.87 -20.90
N HIS A 24 3.14 18.36 -21.31
CA HIS A 24 2.47 19.42 -20.55
C HIS A 24 1.73 18.76 -19.39
N ILE A 25 2.13 19.07 -18.16
CA ILE A 25 1.62 18.44 -16.94
C ILE A 25 1.04 19.47 -15.98
N ARG A 26 0.03 19.06 -15.19
CA ARG A 26 -0.34 19.74 -13.95
C ARG A 26 0.15 18.94 -12.76
N LEU A 27 0.96 19.57 -11.92
CA LEU A 27 1.46 18.98 -10.68
C LEU A 27 0.66 19.54 -9.51
N LEU A 28 -0.01 18.66 -8.77
CA LEU A 28 -0.64 18.97 -7.49
C LEU A 28 0.34 18.61 -6.36
N LEU A 29 0.70 19.60 -5.54
CA LEU A 29 1.54 19.50 -4.35
C LEU A 29 0.79 20.12 -3.14
N ASP A 30 1.41 21.10 -2.48
CA ASP A 30 0.77 22.11 -1.65
C ASP A 30 -0.22 22.99 -2.44
N GLN A 31 0.08 23.24 -3.72
CA GLN A 31 -0.76 23.97 -4.69
C GLN A 31 -0.78 23.24 -6.05
N GLU A 32 -1.65 23.65 -6.99
CA GLU A 32 -1.59 23.22 -8.39
C GLU A 32 -0.67 24.15 -9.20
N ILE A 33 0.19 23.58 -10.05
CA ILE A 33 1.01 24.31 -11.02
C ILE A 33 1.06 23.56 -12.36
N GLU A 34 0.99 24.29 -13.47
CA GLU A 34 1.22 23.73 -14.81
C GLU A 34 2.68 23.94 -15.23
N LEU A 35 3.28 22.87 -15.78
CA LEU A 35 4.69 22.77 -16.10
C LEU A 35 4.89 21.99 -17.40
N VAL A 36 5.96 22.34 -18.10
CA VAL A 36 6.52 21.54 -19.19
C VAL A 36 7.56 20.60 -18.62
N TRP A 37 7.55 19.34 -19.04
CA TRP A 37 8.57 18.35 -18.73
C TRP A 37 9.14 17.77 -20.03
N GLU A 38 10.41 18.03 -20.30
CA GLU A 38 11.13 17.42 -21.43
C GLU A 38 11.35 15.91 -21.24
N VAL A 39 11.09 15.13 -22.29
CA VAL A 39 11.26 13.68 -22.30
C VAL A 39 11.82 13.18 -23.62
N ASP A 40 12.48 12.02 -23.57
CA ASP A 40 12.97 11.32 -24.74
C ASP A 40 11.83 10.79 -25.64
N GLU A 41 12.12 10.67 -26.94
CA GLU A 41 11.19 10.17 -27.96
C GLU A 41 10.64 8.77 -27.66
N THR A 42 11.41 7.88 -27.03
CA THR A 42 10.93 6.52 -26.69
C THR A 42 9.83 6.58 -25.62
N THR A 43 10.02 7.40 -24.58
CA THR A 43 9.00 7.65 -23.56
C THR A 43 7.78 8.38 -24.15
N ALA A 44 7.99 9.42 -24.97
CA ALA A 44 6.92 10.21 -25.56
C ALA A 44 6.03 9.37 -26.50
N ASN A 45 6.62 8.65 -27.45
CA ASN A 45 5.89 7.79 -28.39
C ASN A 45 5.19 6.64 -27.66
N SER A 46 5.78 6.09 -26.59
CA SER A 46 5.10 5.07 -25.78
C SER A 46 3.92 5.66 -24.99
N LEU A 47 4.00 6.90 -24.52
CA LEU A 47 2.88 7.59 -23.86
C LEU A 47 1.74 7.93 -24.82
N GLN A 48 2.03 8.51 -25.99
CA GLN A 48 1.05 8.82 -27.03
C GLN A 48 0.27 7.55 -27.46
N ALA A 49 0.96 6.41 -27.60
CA ALA A 49 0.34 5.13 -27.89
C ALA A 49 -0.57 4.56 -26.76
N ARG A 50 -0.80 5.29 -25.66
CA ARG A 50 -1.72 4.91 -24.55
C ARG A 50 -2.68 6.05 -24.15
N ALA A 51 -2.26 7.31 -24.21
CA ALA A 51 -3.06 8.49 -23.89
C ALA A 51 -3.74 9.04 -25.15
N LYS A 52 -5.07 8.87 -25.24
CA LYS A 52 -5.89 9.36 -26.37
C LYS A 52 -6.52 10.75 -26.15
N PHE A 53 -6.26 11.38 -25.00
CA PHE A 53 -6.75 12.72 -24.63
C PHE A 53 -8.25 12.95 -24.92
N GLU A 54 -9.08 12.02 -24.46
CA GLU A 54 -10.52 12.01 -24.67
C GLU A 54 -11.21 13.06 -23.80
N THR A 55 -12.16 13.82 -24.37
CA THR A 55 -12.85 14.93 -23.67
C THR A 55 -13.48 14.48 -22.35
N GLY A 56 -13.15 15.19 -21.26
CA GLY A 56 -13.62 14.88 -19.91
C GLY A 56 -12.92 13.70 -19.22
N ALA A 57 -11.96 13.03 -19.86
CA ALA A 57 -11.10 12.03 -19.23
C ALA A 57 -9.81 12.67 -18.70
N LYS A 58 -9.47 12.39 -17.44
CA LYS A 58 -8.21 12.84 -16.80
C LYS A 58 -7.17 11.72 -16.88
N TYR A 59 -5.90 12.07 -17.09
CA TYR A 59 -4.81 11.11 -17.27
C TYR A 59 -3.71 11.37 -16.24
N TYR A 60 -3.50 10.44 -15.29
CA TYR A 60 -2.53 10.59 -14.20
C TYR A 60 -1.27 9.76 -14.41
N LEU A 61 -0.10 10.39 -14.42
CA LEU A 61 1.18 9.71 -14.48
C LEU A 61 1.55 9.13 -13.10
N SER A 62 1.97 7.87 -13.09
CA SER A 62 2.54 7.24 -11.91
C SER A 62 3.90 7.85 -11.57
N PHE A 63 4.08 8.29 -10.33
CA PHE A 63 5.42 8.59 -9.82
C PHE A 63 6.35 7.37 -9.86
N TYR A 64 5.79 6.15 -9.84
CA TYR A 64 6.53 4.90 -9.79
C TYR A 64 6.67 4.24 -11.16
N HIS A 65 7.90 3.85 -11.47
CA HIS A 65 8.28 2.95 -12.56
C HIS A 65 8.75 1.61 -11.99
N SER A 66 8.83 0.59 -12.84
CA SER A 66 9.38 -0.72 -12.55
C SER A 66 10.21 -1.24 -13.74
N TRP A 67 10.85 -2.40 -13.56
CA TRP A 67 11.61 -3.09 -14.60
C TRP A 67 10.79 -4.26 -15.14
N ASP A 68 10.50 -4.26 -16.44
CA ASP A 68 9.96 -5.41 -17.15
C ASP A 68 11.15 -6.30 -17.56
N ALA A 69 11.37 -7.37 -16.80
CA ALA A 69 12.47 -8.30 -17.02
C ALA A 69 12.33 -9.11 -18.32
N LEU A 70 11.11 -9.33 -18.81
CA LEU A 70 10.85 -10.06 -20.05
C LEU A 70 11.17 -9.18 -21.27
N LYS A 71 10.73 -7.91 -21.25
CA LYS A 71 11.01 -6.94 -22.31
C LYS A 71 12.36 -6.23 -22.17
N LYS A 72 13.10 -6.49 -21.08
CA LYS A 72 14.37 -5.85 -20.69
C LYS A 72 14.31 -4.32 -20.77
N LYS A 73 13.18 -3.72 -20.32
CA LYS A 73 12.89 -2.29 -20.41
C LYS A 73 12.28 -1.76 -19.12
N LYS A 74 12.47 -0.48 -18.82
CA LYS A 74 11.72 0.21 -17.77
C LYS A 74 10.31 0.50 -18.25
N VAL A 75 9.34 0.39 -17.35
CA VAL A 75 7.94 0.68 -17.60
C VAL A 75 7.37 1.57 -16.50
N SER A 76 6.55 2.52 -16.89
CA SER A 76 5.73 3.31 -15.98
C SER A 76 4.25 3.11 -16.32
N CYS A 77 3.36 3.70 -15.52
CA CYS A 77 1.92 3.55 -15.63
C CYS A 77 1.25 4.91 -15.79
N ILE A 78 0.25 4.99 -16.67
CA ILE A 78 -0.68 6.11 -16.77
C ILE A 78 -2.09 5.62 -16.44
N THR A 79 -2.82 6.38 -15.61
CA THR A 79 -4.17 6.05 -15.16
C THR A 79 -5.17 7.00 -15.82
N ARG A 80 -6.00 6.50 -16.74
CA ARG A 80 -7.13 7.25 -17.31
C ARG A 80 -8.33 7.13 -16.38
N THR A 81 -8.90 8.25 -15.93
CA THR A 81 -10.08 8.33 -15.08
C THR A 81 -11.21 9.08 -15.81
N TYR A 82 -12.41 8.51 -15.86
CA TYR A 82 -13.58 9.06 -16.56
C TYR A 82 -14.86 8.52 -15.92
N LEU A 83 -15.83 9.40 -15.61
CA LEU A 83 -17.09 9.04 -14.96
C LEU A 83 -16.92 8.06 -13.78
N GLY A 84 -15.99 8.39 -12.87
CA GLY A 84 -15.65 7.57 -11.69
C GLY A 84 -14.87 6.28 -11.97
N LYS A 85 -14.73 5.84 -13.23
CA LYS A 85 -14.02 4.61 -13.61
C LYS A 85 -12.56 4.92 -13.96
N SER A 86 -11.63 4.13 -13.39
CA SER A 86 -10.18 4.29 -13.58
C SER A 86 -9.58 3.07 -14.29
N ASN A 87 -8.80 3.29 -15.35
CA ASN A 87 -8.09 2.25 -16.10
C ASN A 87 -6.57 2.55 -16.12
N LYS A 88 -5.75 1.54 -15.81
CA LYS A 88 -4.29 1.65 -15.79
C LYS A 88 -3.68 1.04 -17.05
N LYS A 89 -2.90 1.83 -17.78
CA LYS A 89 -2.11 1.38 -18.94
C LYS A 89 -0.62 1.52 -18.64
N PHE A 90 0.17 0.53 -19.04
CA PHE A 90 1.62 0.57 -18.93
C PHE A 90 2.27 1.05 -20.23
N PHE A 91 3.32 1.85 -20.09
CA PHE A 91 4.13 2.37 -21.20
C PHE A 91 5.62 2.15 -20.91
N SER A 92 6.41 1.94 -21.95
CA SER A 92 7.86 1.83 -21.84
C SER A 92 8.45 3.23 -21.61
N CYS A 93 9.43 3.36 -20.74
CA CYS A 93 10.10 4.64 -20.49
C CYS A 93 11.62 4.49 -20.41
N SER A 94 12.33 5.58 -20.62
CA SER A 94 13.79 5.61 -20.60
C SER A 94 14.39 5.50 -19.20
N LYS A 95 15.72 5.34 -19.17
CA LYS A 95 16.50 5.46 -17.93
C LYS A 95 16.35 6.87 -17.33
N GLU A 96 16.37 7.90 -18.17
CA GLU A 96 16.28 9.31 -17.79
C GLU A 96 14.92 9.69 -17.21
N TYR A 97 13.81 9.42 -17.89
CA TYR A 97 12.47 9.66 -17.36
C TYR A 97 12.27 9.00 -15.98
N SER A 98 12.84 7.81 -15.79
CA SER A 98 12.81 7.10 -14.51
C SER A 98 13.69 7.74 -13.40
N GLN A 99 14.75 8.47 -13.78
CA GLN A 99 15.59 9.27 -12.87
C GLN A 99 14.89 10.59 -12.53
N ASN A 100 14.31 11.26 -13.52
CA ASN A 100 13.54 12.51 -13.34
C ASN A 100 12.31 12.25 -12.45
N LEU A 101 11.63 11.11 -12.61
CA LEU A 101 10.65 10.60 -11.64
C LEU A 101 11.20 10.40 -10.21
N ASN A 102 12.46 9.97 -10.06
CA ASN A 102 13.07 9.79 -8.74
C ASN A 102 13.38 11.12 -8.06
N LEU A 103 13.78 12.15 -8.83
CA LEU A 103 14.02 13.51 -8.36
C LEU A 103 12.71 14.24 -8.03
N LEU A 104 11.65 14.03 -8.82
CA LEU A 104 10.34 14.63 -8.58
C LEU A 104 9.57 13.98 -7.41
N LYS A 105 9.81 12.71 -7.09
CA LYS A 105 9.17 12.00 -5.95
C LYS A 105 9.21 12.75 -4.61
N PRO A 106 10.38 13.13 -4.05
CA PRO A 106 10.48 13.71 -2.70
C PRO A 106 9.79 15.07 -2.55
N ILE A 107 9.73 15.88 -3.60
CA ILE A 107 9.21 17.26 -3.59
C ILE A 107 7.80 17.34 -2.97
N GLN A 108 7.57 18.20 -1.98
CA GLN A 108 6.24 18.41 -1.38
C GLN A 108 5.71 19.85 -1.57
N GLN A 109 6.55 20.79 -2.01
CA GLN A 109 6.19 22.19 -2.16
C GLN A 109 6.65 22.71 -3.53
N ILE A 110 5.87 23.60 -4.16
CA ILE A 110 6.28 24.27 -5.42
C ILE A 110 7.66 24.93 -5.28
N LYS A 111 7.95 25.52 -4.10
CA LYS A 111 9.24 26.14 -3.77
C LYS A 111 10.46 25.22 -3.84
N GLN A 112 10.30 23.92 -4.08
CA GLN A 112 11.40 22.96 -4.26
C GLN A 112 11.61 22.54 -5.73
N LEU A 113 10.73 22.98 -6.65
CA LEU A 113 10.76 22.56 -8.07
C LEU A 113 11.86 23.24 -8.89
N HIS A 114 12.33 24.42 -8.49
CA HIS A 114 13.40 25.14 -9.20
C HIS A 114 14.75 24.38 -9.21
N ALA A 115 14.88 23.32 -8.41
CA ALA A 115 16.04 22.44 -8.39
C ALA A 115 15.94 21.27 -9.40
N LEU A 116 14.91 21.23 -10.25
CA LEU A 116 14.67 20.16 -11.22
C LEU A 116 14.84 20.67 -12.66
N PRO A 117 16.02 20.48 -13.29
CA PRO A 117 16.34 21.10 -14.59
C PRO A 117 15.52 20.57 -15.78
N PHE A 118 14.77 19.48 -15.58
CA PHE A 118 13.87 18.89 -16.59
C PHE A 118 12.44 19.45 -16.51
N LEU A 119 12.16 20.40 -15.62
CA LEU A 119 10.85 21.06 -15.47
C LEU A 119 10.96 22.56 -15.75
N SER A 120 10.10 23.04 -16.64
CA SER A 120 10.08 24.42 -17.14
C SER A 120 8.69 25.03 -17.03
N SER A 121 8.60 26.36 -16.99
CA SER A 121 7.32 27.07 -17.09
C SER A 121 6.74 26.94 -18.51
N PRO A 122 5.42 26.80 -18.70
CA PRO A 122 4.80 26.83 -20.04
C PRO A 122 5.05 28.13 -20.83
N HIS A 123 5.58 29.19 -20.19
CA HIS A 123 6.00 30.41 -20.88
C HIS A 123 7.47 30.42 -21.35
N SER A 124 8.38 29.64 -20.75
CA SER A 124 9.81 29.74 -21.09
C SER A 124 10.14 29.15 -22.47
N LEU A 125 9.36 28.17 -22.96
CA LEU A 125 9.45 27.64 -24.34
C LEU A 125 9.32 28.70 -25.45
N LYS A 126 8.83 29.91 -25.12
CA LYS A 126 8.76 31.05 -26.04
C LYS A 126 9.95 32.02 -25.92
N GLN A 127 10.59 32.12 -24.75
CA GLN A 127 11.64 33.12 -24.51
C GLN A 127 13.00 32.72 -25.11
N ASP A 128 13.30 31.43 -25.21
CA ASP A 128 14.52 30.93 -25.86
C ASP A 128 14.56 31.18 -27.39
N LYS A 129 13.53 31.84 -27.95
CA LYS A 129 13.43 32.24 -29.37
C LYS A 129 13.64 33.75 -29.61
N GLU A 130 13.73 34.59 -28.57
CA GLU A 130 13.94 36.05 -28.74
C GLU A 130 15.41 36.49 -28.66
N ILE A 131 16.32 35.65 -28.12
CA ILE A 131 17.75 35.98 -28.01
C ILE A 131 18.47 35.88 -29.37
N THR A 132 17.90 35.21 -30.37
CA THR A 132 18.51 34.95 -31.69
C THR A 132 17.81 35.60 -32.88
N SER A 133 17.15 36.76 -32.69
CA SER A 133 16.70 37.60 -33.82
C SER A 133 16.72 39.12 -33.53
N LYS A 134 17.91 39.72 -33.47
CA LYS A 134 18.04 41.19 -33.60
C LYS A 134 17.64 41.64 -35.01
N GLN A 135 16.39 42.05 -35.21
CA GLN A 135 16.04 43.04 -36.24
C GLN A 135 14.76 43.82 -35.89
N LYS A 136 14.62 44.98 -36.54
CA LYS A 136 13.56 46.01 -36.35
C LYS A 136 12.18 45.43 -36.75
N THR A 137 11.01 45.92 -36.29
CA THR A 137 10.57 47.31 -36.02
C THR A 137 9.49 47.44 -34.93
N THR A 138 9.23 48.69 -34.54
CA THR A 138 8.14 49.24 -33.70
C THR A 138 6.71 48.70 -33.92
N TYR A 139 5.91 48.55 -32.86
CA TYR A 139 4.65 49.31 -32.63
C TYR A 139 4.12 49.15 -31.17
N ILE A 140 3.25 50.07 -30.74
CA ILE A 140 2.67 50.27 -29.37
C ILE A 140 1.25 50.88 -29.59
N PRO A 141 0.19 50.77 -28.73
CA PRO A 141 0.03 50.13 -27.41
C PRO A 141 -0.98 48.91 -27.46
N PHE A 142 -2.08 48.65 -26.70
CA PHE A 142 -2.80 49.36 -25.62
C PHE A 142 -3.81 48.50 -24.79
N LEU A 143 -4.16 49.05 -23.62
CA LEU A 143 -5.37 48.95 -22.76
C LEU A 143 -6.02 47.61 -22.32
N SER A 144 -6.12 47.47 -20.98
CA SER A 144 -7.17 46.76 -20.23
C SER A 144 -7.81 47.74 -19.23
N PRO A 145 -9.11 47.64 -18.89
CA PRO A 145 -9.55 47.32 -17.51
C PRO A 145 -10.88 46.49 -17.46
N LYS A 146 -11.14 45.54 -16.55
CA LYS A 146 -11.40 45.54 -15.07
C LYS A 146 -12.77 46.07 -14.58
N LEU A 147 -13.56 45.15 -13.96
CA LEU A 147 -14.66 45.35 -12.95
C LEU A 147 -15.90 46.17 -13.43
N ALA A 148 -17.12 46.15 -12.84
CA ALA A 148 -17.55 45.96 -11.43
C ALA A 148 -19.10 45.76 -11.26
N TRP A 149 -19.57 45.15 -10.13
CA TRP A 149 -20.84 45.41 -9.36
C TRP A 149 -22.23 45.13 -10.04
N MET A 150 -23.40 44.92 -9.38
CA MET A 150 -23.81 44.54 -7.99
C MET A 150 -25.28 43.99 -7.91
N ALA A 151 -25.60 43.13 -6.92
CA ALA A 151 -26.92 42.91 -6.24
C ALA A 151 -28.18 42.52 -7.10
N VAL A 152 -29.42 42.25 -6.61
CA VAL A 152 -30.14 42.33 -5.29
C VAL A 152 -31.26 41.23 -5.18
N PHE A 153 -31.90 41.10 -3.99
CA PHE A 153 -33.15 40.38 -3.59
C PHE A 153 -33.14 38.83 -3.45
N ILE A 154 -33.59 38.14 -2.37
CA ILE A 154 -34.41 38.33 -1.12
C ILE A 154 -35.85 37.77 -1.15
N MET A 155 -36.16 36.89 -0.17
CA MET A 155 -37.48 36.36 0.28
C MET A 155 -38.25 35.41 -0.67
N SER A 156 -39.15 34.51 -0.19
CA SER A 156 -39.50 34.10 1.20
C SER A 156 -40.18 32.71 1.28
N LEU A 157 -40.00 32.05 2.43
CA LEU A 157 -40.99 31.30 3.24
C LEU A 157 -42.18 30.55 2.57
N PHE A 158 -42.34 29.26 2.88
CA PHE A 158 -43.56 28.74 3.54
C PHE A 158 -43.27 27.39 4.23
N ALA A 159 -44.02 27.09 5.29
CA ALA A 159 -43.91 25.84 6.05
C ALA A 159 -45.30 25.18 6.16
N PHE A 160 -45.34 23.84 6.31
CA PHE A 160 -46.53 23.14 6.78
C PHE A 160 -46.18 21.94 7.65
N LEU A 161 -47.07 21.61 8.58
CA LEU A 161 -46.89 20.58 9.60
C LEU A 161 -47.41 19.21 9.14
N GLY A 162 -46.84 18.14 9.70
CA GLY A 162 -47.26 16.76 9.47
C GLY A 162 -46.85 15.85 10.62
N LEU A 163 -47.65 15.82 11.69
CA LEU A 163 -47.51 14.87 12.79
C LEU A 163 -48.02 13.49 12.38
N ASN A 164 -47.32 12.43 12.80
CA ASN A 164 -48.00 11.25 13.34
C ASN A 164 -47.06 10.43 14.23
N GLU A 165 -47.56 9.97 15.37
CA GLU A 165 -46.84 9.04 16.24
C GLU A 165 -47.03 7.59 15.79
N THR A 166 -46.10 6.71 16.16
CA THR A 166 -46.47 5.43 16.77
C THR A 166 -45.32 4.87 17.62
N LYS A 167 -45.65 3.97 18.56
CA LYS A 167 -44.83 3.70 19.75
C LYS A 167 -43.84 2.52 19.56
N PRO A 168 -42.72 2.51 20.30
CA PRO A 168 -41.76 1.41 20.25
C PRO A 168 -42.31 0.14 20.93
N VAL A 169 -42.09 -1.01 20.31
CA VAL A 169 -42.42 -2.33 20.89
C VAL A 169 -41.31 -2.78 21.85
N LYS A 170 -41.66 -3.00 23.12
CA LYS A 170 -40.85 -3.83 24.03
C LYS A 170 -41.06 -5.30 23.67
N ALA A 171 -39.98 -6.07 23.70
CA ALA A 171 -40.04 -7.52 23.86
C ALA A 171 -39.47 -7.87 25.25
N GLU A 172 -40.12 -8.77 25.98
CA GLU A 172 -39.82 -9.03 27.38
C GLU A 172 -38.73 -10.10 27.57
N ALA A 173 -38.02 -10.03 28.70
CA ALA A 173 -37.00 -11.01 29.04
C ALA A 173 -37.64 -12.27 29.67
N LEU A 174 -37.71 -13.36 28.90
CA LEU A 174 -38.28 -14.62 29.40
C LEU A 174 -37.29 -15.36 30.31
N ASN A 175 -37.61 -15.44 31.60
CA ASN A 175 -36.71 -15.89 32.66
C ASN A 175 -36.76 -17.42 32.89
N ASN A 176 -36.09 -18.20 32.04
CA ASN A 176 -35.96 -19.65 32.25
C ASN A 176 -34.78 -20.00 33.16
N LYS A 177 -35.07 -20.31 34.43
CA LYS A 177 -34.15 -21.07 35.29
C LYS A 177 -33.90 -22.45 34.69
N ILE A 178 -32.68 -22.72 34.22
CA ILE A 178 -32.20 -24.09 33.99
C ILE A 178 -31.26 -24.45 35.15
N VAL A 179 -31.71 -25.34 36.03
CA VAL A 179 -30.85 -25.96 37.04
C VAL A 179 -30.05 -27.05 36.35
N VAL A 180 -28.80 -26.74 35.95
CA VAL A 180 -27.84 -27.76 35.50
C VAL A 180 -27.03 -28.20 36.72
N THR A 181 -27.12 -29.48 37.06
CA THR A 181 -26.32 -30.11 38.12
C THR A 181 -24.83 -29.99 37.80
N ALA A 182 -24.03 -29.69 38.83
CA ALA A 182 -22.58 -29.60 38.71
C ALA A 182 -21.96 -31.01 38.56
N ALA A 183 -21.93 -31.52 37.32
CA ALA A 183 -21.12 -32.67 36.98
C ALA A 183 -19.63 -32.33 37.19
N SER A 184 -18.90 -33.23 37.86
CA SER A 184 -17.46 -33.03 38.13
C SER A 184 -16.67 -32.99 36.82
N VAL A 185 -16.21 -31.80 36.43
CA VAL A 185 -15.30 -31.64 35.30
C VAL A 185 -13.89 -31.97 35.77
N ILE A 186 -13.48 -33.22 35.54
CA ILE A 186 -12.08 -33.61 35.57
C ILE A 186 -11.32 -32.66 34.61
N PRO A 187 -10.24 -31.98 35.06
CA PRO A 187 -9.51 -31.08 34.18
C PRO A 187 -8.88 -31.84 33.01
N GLU A 188 -9.38 -31.65 31.78
CA GLU A 188 -8.65 -32.03 30.57
C GLU A 188 -7.31 -31.28 30.56
N GLU A 189 -6.21 -32.02 30.72
CA GLU A 189 -4.86 -31.50 30.58
C GLU A 189 -4.67 -31.05 29.12
N LYS A 190 -4.72 -29.73 28.90
CA LYS A 190 -4.60 -29.13 27.57
C LYS A 190 -3.18 -29.27 27.04
N GLU A 191 -2.94 -30.40 26.36
CA GLU A 191 -1.79 -30.61 25.50
C GLU A 191 -1.59 -29.37 24.61
N SER A 192 -0.53 -28.61 24.89
CA SER A 192 -0.37 -27.30 24.28
C SER A 192 0.04 -27.47 22.82
N ILE A 193 -0.85 -27.13 21.88
CA ILE A 193 -0.63 -27.27 20.43
C ILE A 193 0.51 -26.33 19.98
N GLN A 194 1.75 -26.78 20.15
CA GLN A 194 2.95 -26.05 19.79
C GLN A 194 3.31 -26.37 18.34
N GLN A 195 2.90 -25.49 17.42
CA GLN A 195 3.25 -25.63 16.01
C GLN A 195 4.78 -25.58 15.84
N PRO A 196 5.35 -26.27 14.82
CA PRO A 196 6.79 -26.22 14.54
C PRO A 196 7.30 -24.78 14.47
N ALA A 197 8.42 -24.49 15.12
CA ALA A 197 8.90 -23.11 15.31
C ALA A 197 10.43 -22.99 15.23
N ILE A 198 10.92 -21.80 14.85
CA ILE A 198 12.35 -21.49 14.83
C ILE A 198 12.66 -20.09 15.40
N LYS A 199 13.65 -20.02 16.30
CA LYS A 199 14.12 -18.79 16.93
C LYS A 199 15.08 -18.02 16.03
N LEU A 200 14.77 -16.76 15.72
CA LEU A 200 15.53 -15.91 14.81
C LEU A 200 16.76 -15.30 15.49
N LYS A 201 17.95 -15.75 15.09
CA LYS A 201 19.22 -15.28 15.67
C LYS A 201 19.50 -13.80 15.33
N LYS A 202 19.41 -13.41 14.05
CA LYS A 202 19.79 -12.06 13.57
C LYS A 202 18.74 -11.00 13.91
N SER A 203 19.14 -9.74 14.00
CA SER A 203 18.24 -8.58 14.16
C SER A 203 17.41 -8.28 12.90
N MET A 204 17.88 -8.71 11.72
CA MET A 204 17.17 -8.63 10.45
C MET A 204 17.28 -9.97 9.72
N ASN A 205 16.14 -10.51 9.27
CA ASN A 205 16.03 -11.86 8.71
C ASN A 205 15.28 -11.83 7.38
N TYR A 206 15.83 -12.49 6.37
CA TYR A 206 15.23 -12.68 5.04
C TYR A 206 14.95 -14.16 4.73
N THR A 207 15.60 -15.06 5.47
CA THR A 207 15.68 -16.51 5.25
C THR A 207 15.66 -17.26 6.59
N VAL A 208 15.37 -18.55 6.53
CA VAL A 208 15.55 -19.54 7.60
C VAL A 208 16.64 -20.55 7.17
N PRO A 209 17.11 -21.48 8.04
CA PRO A 209 18.03 -22.54 7.62
C PRO A 209 17.42 -23.48 6.58
N ARG A 210 18.26 -24.15 5.79
CA ARG A 210 17.82 -25.19 4.83
C ARG A 210 17.11 -26.34 5.57
N GLY A 211 16.15 -26.97 4.89
CA GLY A 211 15.22 -27.95 5.49
C GLY A 211 14.01 -27.32 6.17
N TYR A 212 13.97 -25.99 6.30
CA TYR A 212 12.85 -25.22 6.85
C TYR A 212 12.30 -24.23 5.84
N VAL A 213 11.06 -23.82 6.03
CA VAL A 213 10.40 -22.74 5.28
C VAL A 213 9.40 -22.02 6.19
N ALA A 214 9.27 -20.70 6.07
CA ALA A 214 8.30 -19.93 6.84
C ALA A 214 7.20 -19.37 5.93
N LEU A 215 5.95 -19.79 6.16
CA LEU A 215 4.77 -19.13 5.59
C LEU A 215 4.42 -17.91 6.45
N THR A 216 4.35 -16.73 5.82
CA THR A 216 4.09 -15.46 6.54
C THR A 216 2.94 -14.69 5.91
N PHE A 217 2.05 -14.16 6.75
CA PHE A 217 0.77 -13.58 6.37
C PHE A 217 0.65 -12.13 6.85
N ASP A 218 0.67 -11.18 5.92
CA ASP A 218 0.60 -9.75 6.19
C ASP A 218 -0.85 -9.21 6.08
N ASP A 219 -1.03 -7.93 6.40
CA ASP A 219 -2.29 -7.15 6.41
C ASP A 219 -3.42 -7.63 7.36
N GLY A 220 -3.21 -8.70 8.11
CA GLY A 220 -4.19 -9.19 9.09
C GLY A 220 -4.34 -8.31 10.35
N PRO A 221 -5.19 -8.74 11.31
CA PRO A 221 -6.21 -9.78 11.14
C PRO A 221 -7.33 -9.34 10.19
N SER A 222 -7.94 -10.28 9.50
CA SER A 222 -9.03 -10.02 8.55
C SER A 222 -10.14 -11.06 8.68
N LYS A 223 -11.15 -11.01 7.79
CA LYS A 223 -12.16 -12.07 7.67
C LYS A 223 -11.60 -13.44 7.24
N TYR A 224 -10.30 -13.52 6.93
CA TYR A 224 -9.61 -14.75 6.53
C TYR A 224 -8.73 -15.37 7.62
N SER A 225 -8.32 -14.64 8.69
CA SER A 225 -7.37 -15.15 9.72
C SER A 225 -7.74 -16.53 10.24
N LYS A 226 -8.98 -16.71 10.71
CA LYS A 226 -9.48 -17.99 11.23
C LYS A 226 -9.47 -19.12 10.19
N LYS A 227 -9.69 -18.82 8.91
CA LYS A 227 -9.61 -19.81 7.83
C LYS A 227 -8.17 -20.24 7.56
N ILE A 228 -7.24 -19.28 7.54
CA ILE A 228 -5.80 -19.55 7.37
C ILE A 228 -5.27 -20.39 8.55
N VAL A 229 -5.57 -19.98 9.79
CA VAL A 229 -5.23 -20.74 11.01
C VAL A 229 -5.78 -22.17 10.94
N ASN A 230 -7.04 -22.36 10.54
CA ASN A 230 -7.64 -23.70 10.46
C ASN A 230 -6.99 -24.59 9.38
N ILE A 231 -6.55 -24.02 8.26
CA ILE A 231 -5.79 -24.75 7.24
C ILE A 231 -4.42 -25.17 7.80
N LEU A 232 -3.66 -24.24 8.40
CA LEU A 232 -2.35 -24.54 8.99
C LEU A 232 -2.44 -25.63 10.08
N LYS A 233 -3.44 -25.54 10.97
CA LYS A 233 -3.74 -26.59 11.95
C LYS A 233 -4.02 -27.95 11.31
N LYS A 234 -4.85 -28.00 10.26
CA LYS A 234 -5.23 -29.26 9.58
C LYS A 234 -4.01 -29.99 9.02
N TYR A 235 -3.00 -29.26 8.54
CA TYR A 235 -1.76 -29.84 8.04
C TYR A 235 -0.64 -29.98 9.09
N LYS A 236 -0.90 -29.59 10.36
CA LYS A 236 0.06 -29.60 11.49
C LYS A 236 1.35 -28.80 11.21
N VAL A 237 1.20 -27.59 10.67
CA VAL A 237 2.31 -26.72 10.22
C VAL A 237 2.29 -25.34 10.87
N GLY A 238 3.46 -24.73 11.02
CA GLY A 238 3.59 -23.37 11.53
C GLY A 238 3.23 -22.29 10.51
N GLY A 239 3.09 -21.05 11.00
CA GLY A 239 2.83 -19.86 10.21
C GLY A 239 2.93 -18.59 11.06
N THR A 240 3.44 -17.50 10.49
CA THR A 240 3.65 -16.23 11.22
C THR A 240 2.79 -15.13 10.64
N PHE A 241 2.02 -14.46 11.49
CA PHE A 241 1.07 -13.43 11.08
C PHE A 241 1.60 -12.05 11.46
N PHE A 242 1.71 -11.13 10.51
CA PHE A 242 2.10 -9.74 10.77
C PHE A 242 0.85 -8.85 10.71
N TYR A 243 0.46 -8.32 11.87
CA TYR A 243 -0.84 -7.67 12.05
C TYR A 243 -0.76 -6.14 12.15
N ILE A 244 -1.67 -5.46 11.45
CA ILE A 244 -1.82 -4.00 11.46
C ILE A 244 -2.64 -3.59 12.70
N GLY A 245 -2.15 -2.62 13.48
CA GLY A 245 -2.75 -2.23 14.76
C GLY A 245 -4.21 -1.76 14.68
N THR A 246 -4.63 -1.12 13.59
CA THR A 246 -6.07 -0.80 13.35
C THR A 246 -6.92 -2.06 13.18
N ASN A 247 -6.44 -3.03 12.40
CA ASN A 247 -7.14 -4.30 12.19
C ASN A 247 -7.23 -5.11 13.49
N VAL A 248 -6.17 -5.08 14.32
CA VAL A 248 -6.15 -5.68 15.66
C VAL A 248 -7.24 -5.10 16.56
N LYS A 249 -7.44 -3.78 16.59
CA LYS A 249 -8.54 -3.13 17.34
C LYS A 249 -9.92 -3.62 16.88
N ASN A 250 -10.09 -3.79 15.57
CA ASN A 250 -11.37 -4.14 14.95
C ASN A 250 -11.69 -5.65 15.03
N ARG A 251 -10.68 -6.51 15.25
CA ARG A 251 -10.84 -7.98 15.23
C ARG A 251 -10.06 -8.70 16.36
N PRO A 252 -10.21 -8.29 17.64
CA PRO A 252 -9.41 -8.85 18.74
C PRO A 252 -9.63 -10.35 18.94
N GLU A 253 -10.83 -10.88 18.66
CA GLU A 253 -11.11 -12.33 18.75
C GLU A 253 -10.42 -13.16 17.68
N ASP A 254 -9.97 -12.57 16.57
CA ASP A 254 -9.16 -13.29 15.57
C ASP A 254 -7.70 -13.36 16.04
N VAL A 255 -7.18 -12.29 16.65
CA VAL A 255 -5.84 -12.26 17.28
C VAL A 255 -5.75 -13.25 18.43
N LYS A 256 -6.75 -13.28 19.32
CA LYS A 256 -6.88 -14.31 20.37
C LYS A 256 -6.94 -15.71 19.76
N TYR A 257 -7.66 -15.91 18.67
CA TYR A 257 -7.76 -17.21 18.02
C TYR A 257 -6.42 -17.68 17.44
N THR A 258 -5.74 -16.83 16.66
CA THR A 258 -4.41 -17.12 16.10
C THR A 258 -3.41 -17.51 17.20
N LYS A 259 -3.35 -16.72 18.28
CA LYS A 259 -2.42 -16.99 19.40
C LYS A 259 -2.76 -18.27 20.18
N ARG A 260 -4.03 -18.50 20.53
CA ARG A 260 -4.49 -19.71 21.24
C ARG A 260 -4.23 -21.01 20.48
N ASN A 261 -4.07 -20.96 19.16
CA ASN A 261 -3.83 -22.13 18.31
C ASN A 261 -2.34 -22.35 17.98
N GLY A 262 -1.43 -21.66 18.68
CA GLY A 262 0.01 -21.92 18.63
C GLY A 262 0.76 -21.19 17.51
N PHE A 263 0.18 -20.15 16.89
CA PHE A 263 0.80 -19.38 15.81
C PHE A 263 1.50 -18.12 16.32
N SER A 264 2.61 -17.76 15.68
CA SER A 264 3.36 -16.54 16.00
C SER A 264 2.69 -15.30 15.42
N ILE A 265 2.67 -14.22 16.21
CA ILE A 265 2.11 -12.91 15.82
C ILE A 265 3.19 -11.84 15.95
N GLY A 266 3.43 -11.12 14.86
CA GLY A 266 4.28 -9.94 14.78
C GLY A 266 3.49 -8.67 14.49
N SER A 267 4.14 -7.52 14.69
CA SER A 267 3.59 -6.21 14.34
C SER A 267 3.85 -5.88 12.86
N HIS A 268 2.83 -5.34 12.18
CA HIS A 268 2.93 -4.74 10.85
C HIS A 268 2.66 -3.22 10.90
N SER A 269 3.05 -2.57 12.01
CA SER A 269 2.76 -1.17 12.36
C SER A 269 1.29 -0.85 12.65
N MET A 270 1.01 0.38 13.09
CA MET A 270 -0.33 0.76 13.56
C MET A 270 -1.29 1.01 12.39
N ASN A 271 -0.83 1.71 11.34
CA ASN A 271 -1.66 2.18 10.23
C ASN A 271 -1.11 1.80 8.84
N HIS A 272 -0.13 0.88 8.76
CA HIS A 272 0.58 0.49 7.53
C HIS A 272 1.24 1.64 6.71
N PRO A 273 1.82 2.69 7.31
CA PRO A 273 2.54 3.71 6.54
C PRO A 273 3.91 3.20 6.09
N LYS A 274 4.42 3.70 4.97
CA LYS A 274 5.78 3.40 4.51
C LYS A 274 6.83 4.02 5.47
N PHE A 275 7.46 3.19 6.30
CA PHE A 275 8.37 3.68 7.36
C PHE A 275 9.52 4.57 6.84
N THR A 276 10.02 4.35 5.62
CA THR A 276 11.08 5.20 5.04
C THR A 276 10.69 6.66 4.80
N SER A 277 9.40 6.99 4.71
CA SER A 277 8.90 8.37 4.60
C SER A 277 8.47 8.97 5.94
N LEU A 278 8.80 8.32 7.06
CA LEU A 278 8.50 8.79 8.41
C LEU A 278 9.79 9.15 9.18
N SER A 279 9.72 10.22 9.98
CA SER A 279 10.74 10.52 10.99
C SER A 279 10.82 9.42 12.05
N TYR A 280 11.92 9.38 12.81
CA TYR A 280 12.13 8.40 13.88
C TYR A 280 10.93 8.33 14.84
N GLN A 281 10.44 9.47 15.32
CA GLN A 281 9.32 9.57 16.26
C GLN A 281 8.00 9.08 15.66
N LYS A 282 7.78 9.28 14.34
CA LYS A 282 6.60 8.77 13.64
C LYS A 282 6.67 7.25 13.45
N GLN A 283 7.84 6.71 13.08
CA GLN A 283 8.08 5.25 13.05
C GLN A 283 7.92 4.62 14.44
N GLU A 284 8.39 5.30 15.49
CA GLU A 284 8.31 4.84 16.88
C GLU A 284 6.87 4.76 17.38
N LYS A 285 6.06 5.79 17.11
CA LYS A 285 4.63 5.80 17.43
C LYS A 285 3.88 4.69 16.69
N GLU A 286 4.15 4.50 15.41
CA GLU A 286 3.56 3.43 14.59
C GLU A 286 3.93 2.02 15.08
N LEU A 287 5.16 1.84 15.58
CA LEU A 287 5.66 0.57 16.12
C LEU A 287 5.03 0.28 17.49
N THR A 288 5.19 1.22 18.43
CA THR A 288 4.77 1.07 19.84
C THR A 288 3.26 0.95 19.98
N GLN A 289 2.47 1.76 19.28
CA GLN A 289 1.01 1.68 19.35
C GLN A 289 0.48 0.32 18.86
N ALA A 290 1.06 -0.25 17.80
CA ALA A 290 0.69 -1.59 17.33
C ALA A 290 1.08 -2.67 18.35
N ASN A 291 2.31 -2.65 18.86
CA ASN A 291 2.80 -3.58 19.88
C ASN A 291 1.86 -3.57 21.09
N THR A 292 1.62 -2.42 21.73
CA THR A 292 0.79 -2.30 22.94
C THR A 292 -0.62 -2.90 22.78
N ILE A 293 -1.25 -2.77 21.60
CA ILE A 293 -2.59 -3.32 21.37
C ILE A 293 -2.54 -4.85 21.21
N ILE A 294 -1.54 -5.37 20.49
CA ILE A 294 -1.32 -6.81 20.33
C ILE A 294 -1.00 -7.44 21.69
N GLU A 295 -0.03 -6.88 22.42
CA GLU A 295 0.44 -7.34 23.75
C GLU A 295 -0.69 -7.36 24.79
N LYS A 296 -1.56 -6.35 24.78
CA LYS A 296 -2.77 -6.31 25.63
C LYS A 296 -3.70 -7.51 25.40
N ILE A 297 -3.71 -8.08 24.19
CA ILE A 297 -4.55 -9.20 23.77
C ILE A 297 -3.83 -10.55 23.89
N THR A 298 -2.57 -10.66 23.47
CA THR A 298 -1.77 -11.90 23.50
C THR A 298 -1.23 -12.26 24.89
N LYS A 299 -1.05 -11.25 25.76
CA LYS A 299 -0.34 -11.35 27.05
C LYS A 299 1.15 -11.73 26.92
N GLU A 300 1.72 -11.51 25.75
CA GLU A 300 3.14 -11.76 25.44
C GLU A 300 3.73 -10.57 24.68
N PRO A 301 5.02 -10.23 24.88
CA PRO A 301 5.71 -9.17 24.14
C PRO A 301 5.82 -9.50 22.64
N VAL A 302 5.67 -8.51 21.78
CA VAL A 302 5.75 -8.72 20.32
C VAL A 302 7.22 -8.75 19.88
N THR A 303 7.81 -9.95 19.81
CA THR A 303 9.24 -10.12 19.42
C THR A 303 9.51 -9.90 17.93
N LEU A 304 8.48 -9.85 17.07
CA LEU A 304 8.64 -9.78 15.61
C LEU A 304 8.02 -8.50 15.03
N PHE A 305 8.74 -7.87 14.09
CA PHE A 305 8.22 -6.74 13.30
C PHE A 305 8.52 -6.93 11.81
N ARG A 306 7.54 -6.64 10.96
CA ARG A 306 7.74 -6.48 9.52
C ARG A 306 7.36 -5.06 9.10
N PRO A 307 8.26 -4.27 8.50
CA PRO A 307 7.92 -2.94 8.02
C PRO A 307 6.98 -3.02 6.81
N PRO A 308 5.91 -2.19 6.75
CA PRO A 308 5.07 -2.01 5.56
C PRO A 308 5.88 -1.85 4.28
N TYR A 309 5.43 -2.51 3.20
CA TYR A 309 6.11 -2.55 1.90
C TYR A 309 7.58 -3.04 1.95
N GLY A 310 8.02 -3.70 3.04
CA GLY A 310 9.42 -4.05 3.30
C GLY A 310 10.34 -2.83 3.51
N ALA A 311 9.77 -1.64 3.62
CA ALA A 311 10.45 -0.36 3.52
C ALA A 311 11.06 0.07 4.86
N LYS A 312 12.38 0.01 4.95
CA LYS A 312 13.18 0.21 6.16
C LYS A 312 14.36 1.15 5.92
N ASN A 313 14.74 1.91 6.94
CA ASN A 313 15.96 2.72 6.97
C ASN A 313 16.67 2.57 8.33
N LEU A 314 17.74 3.35 8.56
CA LEU A 314 18.51 3.29 9.80
C LEU A 314 17.65 3.57 11.06
N ASN A 315 16.62 4.40 10.95
CA ASN A 315 15.68 4.65 12.06
C ASN A 315 14.86 3.40 12.37
N THR A 316 14.38 2.68 11.34
CA THR A 316 13.67 1.41 11.50
C THR A 316 14.54 0.38 12.22
N SER A 317 15.81 0.24 11.82
CA SER A 317 16.76 -0.68 12.45
C SER A 317 17.13 -0.29 13.90
N LYS A 318 17.25 1.02 14.18
CA LYS A 318 17.45 1.54 15.55
C LYS A 318 16.24 1.24 16.44
N LEU A 319 15.02 1.40 15.91
CA LEU A 319 13.77 1.15 16.64
C LEU A 319 13.58 -0.34 16.93
N THR A 320 13.72 -1.22 15.94
CA THR A 320 13.61 -2.67 16.21
C THR A 320 14.65 -3.14 17.21
N LYS A 321 15.88 -2.58 17.21
CA LYS A 321 16.86 -2.85 18.26
C LYS A 321 16.43 -2.30 19.64
N LYS A 322 15.90 -1.07 19.71
CA LYS A 322 15.44 -0.44 20.96
C LYS A 322 14.32 -1.23 21.65
N TYR A 323 13.40 -1.80 20.87
CA TYR A 323 12.26 -2.59 21.36
C TYR A 323 12.51 -4.10 21.33
N SER A 324 13.76 -4.55 21.20
CA SER A 324 14.17 -5.97 21.15
C SER A 324 13.50 -6.82 20.05
N GLN A 325 12.94 -6.19 19.02
CA GLN A 325 12.20 -6.86 17.95
C GLN A 325 13.12 -7.35 16.83
N LYS A 326 12.87 -8.56 16.33
CA LYS A 326 13.48 -9.14 15.14
C LYS A 326 12.76 -8.57 13.92
N MET A 327 13.50 -7.92 13.02
CA MET A 327 12.94 -7.45 11.76
C MET A 327 12.86 -8.62 10.77
N VAL A 328 11.68 -8.88 10.22
CA VAL A 328 11.40 -10.01 9.32
C VAL A 328 10.97 -9.50 7.96
N ILE A 329 11.76 -9.77 6.93
CA ILE A 329 11.45 -9.52 5.53
C ILE A 329 11.05 -10.87 4.89
N TRP A 330 11.14 -11.03 3.58
CA TRP A 330 10.87 -12.25 2.83
C TRP A 330 11.98 -12.48 1.80
N SER A 331 12.10 -13.72 1.33
CA SER A 331 12.94 -14.11 0.18
C SER A 331 12.11 -14.48 -1.05
N ILE A 332 10.83 -14.79 -0.88
CA ILE A 332 9.87 -15.07 -1.96
C ILE A 332 8.67 -14.12 -1.79
N ASP A 333 8.40 -13.30 -2.80
CA ASP A 333 7.17 -12.52 -2.94
C ASP A 333 6.25 -13.29 -3.90
N THR A 334 5.08 -13.71 -3.42
CA THR A 334 4.12 -14.45 -4.25
C THR A 334 3.30 -13.55 -5.19
N ARG A 335 3.34 -12.23 -4.97
CA ARG A 335 2.51 -11.22 -5.67
C ARG A 335 1.02 -11.59 -5.68
N ASP A 336 0.55 -12.19 -4.58
CA ASP A 336 -0.86 -12.53 -4.34
C ASP A 336 -1.77 -11.30 -4.31
N TRP A 337 -1.29 -10.21 -3.71
CA TRP A 337 -1.93 -8.89 -3.63
C TRP A 337 -2.29 -8.30 -5.00
N GLU A 338 -1.44 -8.55 -6.00
CA GLU A 338 -1.58 -8.13 -7.40
C GLU A 338 -2.35 -9.17 -8.24
N SER A 339 -1.93 -10.43 -8.18
CA SER A 339 -2.43 -11.50 -9.06
C SER A 339 -3.79 -12.05 -8.66
N ARG A 340 -4.11 -12.03 -7.36
CA ARG A 340 -5.38 -12.42 -6.73
C ARG A 340 -5.95 -13.76 -7.22
N ASN A 341 -5.07 -14.71 -7.55
CA ASN A 341 -5.42 -15.97 -8.19
C ASN A 341 -4.59 -17.12 -7.60
N ALA A 342 -5.26 -18.11 -7.02
CA ALA A 342 -4.60 -19.19 -6.28
C ALA A 342 -3.58 -19.98 -7.11
N LYS A 343 -3.92 -20.28 -8.37
CA LYS A 343 -3.04 -21.01 -9.29
C LYS A 343 -1.75 -20.24 -9.57
N LYS A 344 -1.82 -18.91 -9.74
CA LYS A 344 -0.63 -18.06 -9.92
C LYS A 344 0.26 -18.02 -8.66
N ILE A 345 -0.33 -17.90 -7.47
CA ILE A 345 0.39 -17.94 -6.19
C ILE A 345 1.15 -19.27 -6.06
N LEU A 346 0.47 -20.40 -6.33
CA LEU A 346 1.08 -21.73 -6.29
C LEU A 346 2.20 -21.90 -7.32
N THR A 347 2.05 -21.35 -8.54
CA THR A 347 3.10 -21.37 -9.57
C THR A 347 4.34 -20.57 -9.15
N VAL A 348 4.20 -19.45 -8.45
CA VAL A 348 5.36 -18.69 -7.94
C VAL A 348 6.09 -19.46 -6.85
N VAL A 349 5.38 -20.14 -5.94
CA VAL A 349 6.03 -21.03 -4.96
C VAL A 349 6.75 -22.20 -5.66
N LYS A 350 6.08 -22.89 -6.59
CA LYS A 350 6.62 -24.04 -7.35
C LYS A 350 7.82 -23.75 -8.26
N SER A 351 8.07 -22.48 -8.58
CA SER A 351 9.22 -22.03 -9.38
C SER A 351 10.31 -21.35 -8.55
N SER A 352 10.15 -21.30 -7.23
CA SER A 352 11.08 -20.66 -6.30
C SER A 352 11.97 -21.66 -5.57
N LYS A 353 13.11 -21.19 -5.03
CA LYS A 353 13.96 -21.98 -4.12
C LYS A 353 13.38 -21.91 -2.71
N THR A 354 12.54 -22.88 -2.37
CA THR A 354 11.71 -22.98 -1.16
C THR A 354 12.50 -23.30 0.12
N SER A 355 13.50 -24.17 0.05
CA SER A 355 14.30 -24.58 1.22
C SER A 355 15.15 -23.41 1.75
N GLY A 356 14.92 -23.04 3.02
CA GLY A 356 15.52 -21.86 3.65
C GLY A 356 14.77 -20.53 3.42
N SER A 357 13.60 -20.56 2.78
CA SER A 357 12.88 -19.34 2.40
C SER A 357 11.92 -18.79 3.46
N ILE A 358 11.65 -17.49 3.39
CA ILE A 358 10.49 -16.85 4.02
C ILE A 358 9.57 -16.37 2.89
N ILE A 359 8.33 -16.86 2.88
CA ILE A 359 7.34 -16.63 1.82
C ILE A 359 6.35 -15.56 2.29
N LEU A 360 6.21 -14.48 1.52
CA LEU A 360 5.20 -13.44 1.72
C LEU A 360 3.87 -13.84 1.06
N LEU A 361 2.82 -13.81 1.86
CA LEU A 361 1.40 -13.91 1.51
C LEU A 361 0.65 -12.79 2.27
N HIS A 362 -0.51 -12.37 1.80
CA HIS A 362 -1.40 -11.46 2.51
C HIS A 362 -2.70 -12.19 2.86
N GLU A 363 -3.42 -11.76 3.89
CA GLU A 363 -4.70 -12.38 4.24
C GLU A 363 -5.79 -12.14 3.18
N SER A 364 -5.93 -13.07 2.22
CA SER A 364 -6.83 -12.94 1.08
C SER A 364 -7.55 -14.25 0.72
N SER A 365 -8.64 -14.16 -0.05
CA SER A 365 -9.38 -15.34 -0.52
C SER A 365 -8.54 -16.24 -1.43
N ALA A 366 -7.70 -15.65 -2.28
CA ALA A 366 -6.81 -16.39 -3.18
C ALA A 366 -5.70 -17.13 -2.41
N VAL A 367 -5.23 -16.57 -1.30
CA VAL A 367 -4.30 -17.27 -0.38
C VAL A 367 -5.02 -18.40 0.36
N VAL A 368 -6.24 -18.20 0.86
CA VAL A 368 -7.04 -19.27 1.49
C VAL A 368 -7.28 -20.45 0.53
N GLU A 369 -7.50 -20.16 -0.76
CA GLU A 369 -7.65 -21.17 -1.81
C GLU A 369 -6.31 -21.87 -2.17
N ALA A 370 -5.20 -21.13 -2.27
CA ALA A 370 -3.89 -21.70 -2.63
C ALA A 370 -3.20 -22.48 -1.51
N LEU A 371 -3.40 -22.06 -0.26
CA LEU A 371 -2.64 -22.51 0.91
C LEU A 371 -2.62 -24.04 1.11
N PRO A 372 -3.71 -24.80 0.92
CA PRO A 372 -3.68 -26.26 0.99
C PRO A 372 -2.67 -26.91 0.05
N ASP A 373 -2.55 -26.43 -1.19
CA ASP A 373 -1.66 -27.02 -2.19
C ASP A 373 -0.23 -26.48 -2.11
N ILE A 374 -0.05 -25.26 -1.58
CA ILE A 374 1.26 -24.75 -1.16
C ILE A 374 1.85 -25.64 -0.06
N ILE A 375 1.06 -25.98 0.97
CA ILE A 375 1.51 -26.80 2.09
C ILE A 375 1.88 -28.22 1.62
N LYS A 376 0.99 -28.90 0.87
CA LYS A 376 1.28 -30.23 0.30
C LYS A 376 2.57 -30.24 -0.54
N HIS A 377 2.79 -29.20 -1.33
CA HIS A 377 3.98 -29.09 -2.16
C HIS A 377 5.26 -28.95 -1.33
N LEU A 378 5.29 -28.05 -0.35
CA LEU A 378 6.43 -27.87 0.55
C LEU A 378 6.70 -29.12 1.41
N GLN A 379 5.65 -29.81 1.85
CA GLN A 379 5.77 -31.10 2.55
C GLN A 379 6.30 -32.21 1.63
N LYS A 380 5.95 -32.22 0.33
CA LYS A 380 6.54 -33.13 -0.67
C LYS A 380 8.03 -32.85 -0.94
N GLU A 381 8.51 -31.65 -0.64
CA GLU A 381 9.93 -31.28 -0.68
C GLU A 381 10.68 -31.54 0.64
N ASP A 382 10.06 -32.29 1.58
CA ASP A 382 10.57 -32.57 2.93
C ASP A 382 10.91 -31.30 3.76
N LEU A 383 10.17 -30.21 3.53
CA LEU A 383 10.41 -28.94 4.23
C LEU A 383 9.54 -28.80 5.47
N LYS A 384 10.19 -28.55 6.60
CA LYS A 384 9.53 -28.24 7.88
C LYS A 384 9.00 -26.80 7.84
N ILE A 385 7.68 -26.66 7.66
CA ILE A 385 6.98 -25.38 7.64
C ILE A 385 6.84 -24.85 9.07
N VAL A 386 7.44 -23.70 9.38
CA VAL A 386 7.63 -23.21 10.76
C VAL A 386 7.09 -21.80 11.04
N ASN A 387 6.67 -21.60 12.30
CA ASN A 387 6.58 -20.32 12.98
C ASN A 387 7.97 -19.66 13.08
N LEU A 388 8.02 -18.33 13.04
CA LEU A 388 9.19 -17.54 13.44
C LEU A 388 9.04 -17.07 14.89
N GLN A 389 10.14 -16.90 15.63
CA GLN A 389 10.15 -16.44 17.04
C GLN A 389 11.33 -15.50 17.35
#